data_AF-A0A812WW59-F1
#
_entry.id   AF-A0A812WW59-F1
#
_cell.length_a   1.000
_cell.length_b   1.000
_cell.length_c   1.000
_cell.angle_alpha   90.00
_cell.angle_beta   90.00
_cell.angle_gamma   90.00
#
_symmetry.space_group_name_H-M   'P 1'
#
loop_
_entity.id
_entity.type
_entity.pdbx_description
1 polymer ?
#
loop_
_entity_poly.entity_id
_entity_poly.type
_entity_poly.pdbx_seq_one_letter_code
_entity_poly.pdbx_strand_id
1 'polypeptide(L)'
;MGPELDLLSFNSALSACAASSAWLDALNLFEVVQAADLRADAITYSAALTAHGAASSWREALALFAELHALERSDSGAAAAAMAACGAASEWTAALRMLEVEEAASEVVDTRVMRMACAACCQGHQWQRACLLALTLAELSALVDTQLYSMIIAAQMNAG
;
A
#
# COMPACT_ATOMS: atom_id res chain seq x y z
N MET A 1 -16.80 -7.69 -33.65
CA MET A 1 -16.82 -7.76 -32.17
C MET A 1 -15.39 -7.93 -31.74
N GLY A 2 -14.78 -6.87 -31.19
CA GLY A 2 -13.52 -7.02 -30.45
C GLY A 2 -13.79 -7.85 -29.20
N PRO A 3 -12.77 -8.49 -28.60
CA PRO A 3 -12.96 -9.21 -27.35
C PRO A 3 -13.58 -8.25 -26.34
N GLU A 4 -14.73 -8.61 -25.76
CA GLU A 4 -15.20 -7.95 -24.54
C GLU A 4 -14.08 -8.14 -23.51
N LEU A 5 -13.40 -7.04 -23.18
CA LEU A 5 -12.31 -7.07 -22.22
C LEU A 5 -12.93 -7.26 -20.85
N ASP A 6 -12.89 -8.50 -20.36
CA ASP A 6 -13.37 -8.84 -19.03
C ASP A 6 -12.38 -8.34 -17.96
N LEU A 7 -12.89 -8.10 -16.75
CA LEU A 7 -12.09 -7.71 -15.57
C LEU A 7 -10.90 -8.65 -15.33
N LEU A 8 -11.04 -9.94 -15.68
CA LEU A 8 -9.97 -10.92 -15.60
C LEU A 8 -8.77 -10.58 -16.49
N SER A 9 -9.02 -10.09 -17.70
CA SER A 9 -7.97 -9.66 -18.64
C SER A 9 -7.26 -8.41 -18.11
N PHE A 10 -8.01 -7.48 -17.51
CA PHE A 10 -7.43 -6.31 -16.84
C PHE A 10 -6.58 -6.68 -15.63
N ASN A 11 -7.06 -7.55 -14.75
CA ASN A 11 -6.29 -8.01 -13.59
C ASN A 11 -5.01 -8.75 -14.00
N SER A 12 -5.04 -9.50 -15.10
CA SER A 12 -3.86 -10.16 -15.67
C SER A 12 -2.85 -9.14 -16.20
N ALA A 13 -3.32 -8.11 -16.92
CA ALA A 13 -2.48 -7.04 -17.42
C ALA A 13 -1.88 -6.20 -16.29
N LEU A 14 -2.67 -5.87 -15.26
CA LEU A 14 -2.22 -5.16 -14.07
C LEU A 14 -1.13 -5.94 -13.30
N SER A 15 -1.30 -7.26 -13.17
CA SER A 15 -0.30 -8.13 -12.56
C SER A 15 1.01 -8.13 -13.37
N ALA A 16 0.92 -8.11 -14.70
CA ALA A 16 2.08 -8.01 -15.58
C ALA A 16 2.77 -6.64 -15.46
N CYS A 17 2.01 -5.55 -15.40
CA CYS A 17 2.53 -4.19 -15.19
C CYS A 17 3.24 -4.04 -13.84
N ALA A 18 2.69 -4.66 -12.79
CA ALA A 18 3.34 -4.69 -11.47
C ALA A 18 4.69 -5.44 -11.53
N ALA A 19 4.77 -6.54 -12.27
CA ALA A 19 6.01 -7.30 -12.44
C ALA A 19 7.06 -6.58 -13.32
N SER A 20 6.63 -5.79 -14.29
CA SER A 20 7.51 -5.06 -15.22
C SER A 20 7.88 -3.64 -14.77
N SER A 21 7.45 -3.22 -13.58
CA SER A 21 7.57 -1.82 -13.11
C SER A 21 6.94 -0.79 -14.07
N ALA A 22 6.00 -1.22 -14.91
CA ALA A 22 5.31 -0.38 -15.88
C ALA A 22 4.10 0.31 -15.23
N TRP A 23 4.38 1.17 -14.25
CA TRP A 23 3.34 1.86 -13.46
C TRP A 23 2.45 2.77 -14.32
N LEU A 24 2.98 3.39 -15.38
CA LEU A 24 2.20 4.18 -16.33
C LEU A 24 1.12 3.35 -17.03
N ASP A 25 1.49 2.15 -17.49
CA ASP A 25 0.56 1.26 -18.17
C ASP A 25 -0.51 0.73 -17.21
N ALA A 26 -0.14 0.47 -15.94
CA ALA A 26 -1.09 0.10 -14.90
C ALA A 26 -2.12 1.20 -14.63
N LEU A 27 -1.70 2.47 -14.57
CA LEU A 27 -2.60 3.61 -14.38
C LEU A 27 -3.52 3.81 -15.58
N ASN A 28 -2.99 3.72 -16.80
CA ASN A 28 -3.80 3.78 -18.02
C ASN A 28 -4.85 2.66 -18.07
N LEU A 29 -4.47 1.43 -17.69
CA LEU A 29 -5.42 0.31 -17.61
C LEU A 29 -6.49 0.56 -16.55
N PHE A 30 -6.12 1.13 -15.40
CA PHE A 30 -7.07 1.48 -14.35
C PHE A 30 -8.10 2.52 -14.82
N GLU A 31 -7.66 3.56 -15.53
CA GLU A 31 -8.57 4.55 -16.13
C GLU A 31 -9.54 3.91 -17.14
N VAL A 32 -9.06 2.95 -17.94
CA VAL A 32 -9.91 2.21 -18.88
C VAL A 32 -10.96 1.37 -18.13
N VAL A 33 -10.59 0.71 -17.03
CA VAL A 33 -11.54 -0.07 -16.20
C VAL A 33 -12.62 0.84 -15.62
N GLN A 34 -12.23 2.00 -15.09
CA GLN A 34 -13.18 2.99 -14.57
C GLN A 34 -14.09 3.56 -15.68
N ALA A 35 -13.53 3.92 -16.83
CA ALA A 35 -14.29 4.49 -17.95
C ALA A 35 -15.25 3.48 -18.60
N ALA A 36 -14.92 2.19 -18.53
CA ALA A 36 -15.77 1.11 -19.00
C ALA A 36 -16.89 0.74 -18.01
N ASP A 37 -16.99 1.44 -16.87
CA ASP A 37 -17.92 1.16 -15.76
C ASP A 37 -17.84 -0.30 -15.28
N LEU A 38 -16.67 -0.91 -15.48
CA LEU A 38 -16.37 -2.25 -15.02
C LEU A 38 -16.19 -2.14 -13.51
N ARG A 39 -16.90 -3.00 -12.77
CA ARG A 39 -16.87 -3.01 -11.30
C ARG A 39 -15.50 -3.46 -10.80
N ALA A 40 -14.55 -2.51 -10.74
CA ALA A 40 -13.20 -2.71 -10.26
C ALA A 40 -13.23 -3.43 -8.92
N ASP A 41 -12.38 -4.44 -8.77
CA ASP A 41 -12.25 -5.25 -7.57
C ASP A 41 -11.03 -4.82 -6.74
N ALA A 42 -10.87 -5.43 -5.56
CA ALA A 42 -9.75 -5.11 -4.68
C ALA A 42 -8.38 -5.29 -5.35
N ILE A 43 -8.26 -6.24 -6.29
CA ILE A 43 -7.04 -6.48 -7.06
C ILE A 43 -6.75 -5.27 -7.97
N THR A 44 -7.77 -4.81 -8.70
CA THR A 44 -7.68 -3.66 -9.61
C THR A 44 -7.17 -2.43 -8.86
N TYR A 45 -7.76 -2.14 -7.70
CA TYR A 45 -7.37 -1.00 -6.89
C TYR A 45 -6.00 -1.16 -6.22
N SER A 46 -5.67 -2.35 -5.69
CA SER A 46 -4.36 -2.61 -5.08
C SER A 46 -3.22 -2.42 -6.10
N ALA A 47 -3.45 -2.83 -7.36
CA ALA A 47 -2.49 -2.62 -8.44
C ALA A 47 -2.33 -1.12 -8.78
N ALA A 48 -3.43 -0.37 -8.85
CA ALA A 48 -3.38 1.08 -9.08
C ALA A 48 -2.67 1.83 -7.93
N LEU A 49 -2.94 1.46 -6.67
CA LEU A 49 -2.24 2.00 -5.50
C LEU A 49 -0.73 1.71 -5.54
N THR A 50 -0.36 0.48 -5.93
CA THR A 50 1.05 0.09 -6.09
C THR A 50 1.72 0.89 -7.20
N ALA A 51 1.02 1.11 -8.32
CA ALA A 51 1.50 1.93 -9.43
C ALA A 51 1.71 3.39 -9.01
N HIS A 52 0.78 3.97 -8.25
CA HIS A 52 0.97 5.31 -7.67
C HIS A 52 2.15 5.38 -6.69
N GLY A 53 2.41 4.31 -5.94
CA GLY A 53 3.61 4.20 -5.11
C GLY A 53 4.90 4.22 -5.91
N ALA A 54 4.96 3.46 -7.01
CA ALA A 54 6.09 3.47 -7.93
C ALA A 54 6.26 4.83 -8.64
N ALA A 55 5.16 5.55 -8.88
CA ALA A 55 5.14 6.90 -9.44
C ALA A 55 5.43 8.01 -8.40
N SER A 56 5.69 7.66 -7.13
CA SER A 56 5.80 8.60 -6.00
C SER A 56 4.60 9.57 -5.87
N SER A 57 3.45 9.17 -6.41
CA SER A 57 2.20 9.95 -6.46
C SER A 57 1.31 9.59 -5.27
N TRP A 58 1.83 9.83 -4.06
CA TRP A 58 1.20 9.40 -2.82
C TRP A 58 -0.15 10.07 -2.54
N ARG A 59 -0.38 11.28 -3.06
CA ARG A 59 -1.65 12.01 -2.87
C ARG A 59 -2.79 11.35 -3.61
N GLU A 60 -2.50 10.94 -4.84
CA GLU A 60 -3.41 10.19 -5.70
C GLU A 60 -3.69 8.81 -5.11
N ALA A 61 -2.66 8.14 -4.57
CA ALA A 61 -2.84 6.89 -3.84
C ALA A 61 -3.77 7.05 -2.62
N LEU A 62 -3.62 8.12 -1.84
CA LEU A 62 -4.50 8.40 -0.70
C LEU A 62 -5.93 8.71 -1.13
N ALA A 63 -6.11 9.50 -2.19
CA ALA A 63 -7.44 9.81 -2.72
C ALA A 63 -8.15 8.53 -3.18
N LEU A 64 -7.42 7.66 -3.88
CA LEU A 64 -7.92 6.38 -4.36
C LEU A 64 -8.26 5.43 -3.20
N PHE A 65 -7.45 5.42 -2.15
CA PHE A 65 -7.73 4.64 -0.94
C PHE A 65 -8.96 5.17 -0.18
N ALA A 66 -9.13 6.49 -0.09
CA ALA A 66 -10.30 7.09 0.54
C ALA A 66 -11.59 6.76 -0.23
N GLU A 67 -11.53 6.72 -1.57
CA GLU A 67 -12.64 6.26 -2.41
C GLU A 67 -12.99 4.79 -2.15
N LEU A 68 -11.98 3.91 -2.10
CA LEU A 68 -12.17 2.51 -1.72
C LEU A 68 -12.81 2.32 -0.35
N HIS A 69 -12.37 3.11 0.63
CA HIS A 69 -12.88 3.07 1.99
C HIS A 69 -14.33 3.56 2.04
N ALA A 70 -14.67 4.62 1.29
CA ALA A 70 -16.04 5.11 1.15
C ALA A 70 -16.97 4.10 0.45
N LEU A 71 -16.42 3.24 -0.41
CA LEU A 71 -17.15 2.15 -1.06
C LEU A 71 -17.33 0.92 -0.16
N GLU A 72 -16.80 0.91 1.08
CA GLU A 72 -16.74 -0.25 1.97
C GLU A 72 -16.06 -1.48 1.33
N ARG A 73 -15.16 -1.24 0.37
CA ARG A 73 -14.42 -2.28 -0.38
C ARG A 73 -12.93 -2.27 -0.07
N SER A 74 -12.52 -1.49 0.93
CA SER A 74 -11.16 -1.50 1.45
C SER A 74 -10.83 -2.89 1.98
N ASP A 75 -9.77 -3.49 1.45
CA ASP A 75 -9.15 -4.70 1.98
C ASP A 75 -7.76 -4.39 2.56
N SER A 76 -7.22 -5.31 3.37
CA SER A 76 -5.87 -5.13 3.93
C SER A 76 -4.79 -5.04 2.85
N GLY A 77 -5.05 -5.57 1.65
CA GLY A 77 -4.20 -5.46 0.48
C GLY A 77 -4.09 -4.04 -0.07
N ALA A 78 -5.21 -3.33 -0.25
CA ALA A 78 -5.27 -1.94 -0.68
C ALA A 78 -4.66 -1.01 0.38
N ALA A 79 -4.98 -1.21 1.66
CA ALA A 79 -4.40 -0.42 2.75
C ALA A 79 -2.87 -0.54 2.78
N ALA A 80 -2.35 -1.77 2.67
CA ALA A 80 -0.91 -2.01 2.60
C ALA A 80 -0.27 -1.37 1.36
N ALA A 81 -0.91 -1.43 0.19
CA ALA A 81 -0.40 -0.82 -1.04
C ALA A 81 -0.36 0.72 -0.95
N ALA A 82 -1.39 1.35 -0.38
CA ALA A 82 -1.43 2.79 -0.15
C ALA A 82 -0.38 3.26 0.87
N MET A 83 -0.17 2.50 1.96
CA MET A 83 0.90 2.78 2.93
C MET A 83 2.30 2.58 2.34
N ALA A 84 2.48 1.57 1.48
CA ALA A 84 3.72 1.38 0.73
C ALA A 84 3.99 2.57 -0.21
N ALA A 85 2.96 3.08 -0.88
CA ALA A 85 3.07 4.27 -1.74
C ALA A 85 3.48 5.52 -0.94
N CYS A 86 2.91 5.71 0.25
CA CYS A 86 3.31 6.78 1.17
C CYS A 86 4.77 6.61 1.64
N GLY A 87 5.18 5.37 1.93
CA GLY A 87 6.57 5.06 2.30
C GLY A 87 7.56 5.39 1.19
N ALA A 88 7.27 4.96 -0.05
CA ALA A 88 8.10 5.25 -1.23
C ALA A 88 8.25 6.76 -1.51
N ALA A 89 7.24 7.56 -1.15
CA ALA A 89 7.30 9.02 -1.24
C ALA A 89 7.94 9.71 -0.03
N SER A 90 8.46 8.97 0.94
CA SER A 90 8.96 9.47 2.23
C SER A 90 7.91 10.22 3.07
N GLU A 91 6.62 10.05 2.77
CA GLU A 91 5.51 10.69 3.46
C GLU A 91 4.95 9.80 4.56
N TRP A 92 5.74 9.66 5.63
CA TRP A 92 5.43 8.81 6.77
C TRP A 92 4.22 9.32 7.57
N THR A 93 3.91 10.62 7.54
CA THR A 93 2.78 11.17 8.30
C THR A 93 1.44 10.70 7.75
N ALA A 94 1.34 10.59 6.42
CA ALA A 94 0.17 10.04 5.75
C ALA A 94 0.00 8.55 6.08
N ALA A 95 1.09 7.77 6.02
CA ALA A 95 1.06 6.35 6.35
C ALA A 95 0.57 6.08 7.78
N LEU A 96 0.99 6.90 8.76
CA LEU A 96 0.54 6.78 10.15
C LEU A 96 -0.94 7.15 10.32
N ARG A 97 -1.40 8.22 9.67
CA ARG A 97 -2.83 8.58 9.70
C ARG A 97 -3.71 7.48 9.12
N MET A 98 -3.25 6.81 8.06
CA MET A 98 -3.96 5.67 7.51
C MET A 98 -4.03 4.50 8.50
N LEU A 99 -2.92 4.23 9.20
CA LEU A 99 -2.88 3.20 10.24
C LEU A 99 -3.89 3.50 11.36
N GLU A 100 -3.96 4.75 11.84
CA GLU A 100 -4.93 5.17 12.85
C GLU A 100 -6.39 4.99 12.38
N VAL A 101 -6.67 5.28 11.11
CA VAL A 101 -8.02 5.07 10.53
C VAL A 101 -8.37 3.59 10.44
N GLU A 102 -7.43 2.74 10.02
CA GLU A 102 -7.63 1.29 9.97
C GLU A 102 -7.73 0.67 11.37
N GLU A 103 -6.98 1.17 12.37
CA GLU A 103 -7.13 0.79 13.79
C GLU A 103 -8.52 1.16 14.33
N ALA A 104 -9.06 2.31 13.92
CA ALA A 104 -10.40 2.73 14.31
C ALA A 104 -11.51 1.94 13.59
N ALA A 105 -11.26 1.48 12.36
CA ALA A 105 -12.20 0.72 11.54
C ALA A 105 -12.17 -0.79 11.85
N SER A 106 -11.03 -1.33 12.28
CA SER A 106 -10.83 -2.76 12.55
C SER A 106 -10.06 -2.98 13.85
N GLU A 107 -10.62 -3.78 14.75
CA GLU A 107 -9.99 -4.15 16.03
C GLU A 107 -8.73 -5.02 15.84
N VAL A 108 -8.57 -5.62 14.65
CA VAL A 108 -7.38 -6.36 14.25
C VAL A 108 -6.78 -5.69 13.02
N VAL A 109 -5.71 -4.93 13.22
CA VAL A 109 -4.90 -4.44 12.12
C VAL A 109 -4.03 -5.57 11.59
N ASP A 110 -4.02 -5.74 10.27
CA ASP A 110 -3.18 -6.75 9.63
C ASP A 110 -1.70 -6.44 9.84
N THR A 111 -0.93 -7.46 10.23
CA THR A 111 0.54 -7.40 10.34
C THR A 111 1.22 -6.83 9.09
N ARG A 112 0.64 -7.05 7.89
CA ARG A 112 1.13 -6.48 6.63
C ARG A 112 1.03 -4.96 6.61
N VAL A 113 -0.10 -4.42 7.07
CA VAL A 113 -0.37 -2.97 7.15
C VAL A 113 0.61 -2.29 8.13
N MET A 114 0.76 -2.85 9.33
CA MET A 114 1.73 -2.35 10.33
C MET A 114 3.18 -2.41 9.82
N ARG A 115 3.56 -3.46 9.07
CA ARG A 115 4.90 -3.53 8.44
C ARG A 115 5.13 -2.40 7.43
N MET A 116 4.13 -2.06 6.62
CA MET A 116 4.25 -0.96 5.65
C MET A 116 4.34 0.41 6.34
N ALA A 117 3.57 0.63 7.40
CA ALA A 117 3.70 1.84 8.22
C ALA A 117 5.09 1.96 8.86
N CYS A 118 5.63 0.85 9.39
CA CYS A 118 6.99 0.81 9.92
C CYS A 118 8.04 1.15 8.84
N ALA A 119 7.92 0.56 7.65
CA ALA A 119 8.81 0.83 6.52
C ALA A 119 8.75 2.29 6.06
N ALA A 120 7.56 2.90 6.05
CA ALA A 120 7.38 4.32 5.76
C ALA A 120 8.06 5.21 6.82
N CYS A 121 7.93 4.86 8.11
CA CYS A 121 8.59 5.58 9.21
C CYS A 121 10.12 5.49 9.14
N CYS A 122 10.66 4.32 8.76
CA CYS A 122 12.10 4.15 8.55
C CYS A 122 12.62 5.05 7.42
N GLN A 123 11.90 5.12 6.30
CA GLN A 123 12.23 6.02 5.18
C GLN A 123 12.08 7.50 5.55
N GLY A 124 11.10 7.81 6.42
CA GLY A 124 10.88 9.15 6.98
C GLY A 124 11.88 9.58 8.05
N HIS A 125 12.94 8.81 8.33
CA HIS A 125 13.94 9.06 9.37
C HIS A 125 13.36 9.13 10.80
N GLN A 126 12.15 8.61 11.02
CA GLN A 126 11.48 8.58 12.32
C GLN A 126 11.62 7.20 12.98
N TRP A 127 12.87 6.83 13.29
CA TRP A 127 13.20 5.50 13.81
C TRP A 127 12.56 5.18 15.16
N GLN A 128 12.31 6.18 16.02
CA GLN A 128 11.68 5.94 17.33
C GLN A 128 10.24 5.40 17.18
N ARG A 129 9.49 5.95 16.23
CA ARG A 129 8.10 5.51 15.94
C ARG A 129 8.09 4.15 15.24
N ALA A 130 9.03 3.94 14.31
CA ALA A 130 9.22 2.63 13.68
C ALA A 130 9.52 1.53 14.72
N CYS A 131 10.38 1.80 15.71
CA CYS A 131 10.65 0.86 16.80
C CYS A 131 9.41 0.58 17.65
N LEU A 132 8.61 1.60 17.98
CA LEU A 132 7.38 1.41 18.76
C LEU A 132 6.40 0.49 18.03
N LEU A 133 6.18 0.73 16.74
CA LEU A 133 5.32 -0.12 15.88
C LEU A 133 5.89 -1.53 15.68
N ALA A 134 7.22 -1.67 15.62
CA ALA A 134 7.85 -2.98 15.52
C ALA A 134 7.76 -3.79 16.81
N LEU A 135 7.79 -3.13 17.97
CA LEU A 135 7.61 -3.78 19.27
C LEU A 135 6.17 -4.26 19.44
N THR A 136 5.17 -3.47 19.04
CA THR A 136 3.77 -3.93 19.04
C THR A 136 3.56 -5.10 18.07
N LEU A 137 4.20 -5.07 16.89
CA LEU A 137 4.24 -6.22 15.97
C LEU A 137 4.90 -7.47 16.57
N ALA A 138 5.96 -7.32 17.36
CA ALA A 138 6.67 -8.42 18.00
C ALA A 138 5.85 -9.09 19.12
N GLU A 139 5.05 -8.29 19.82
CA GLU A 139 4.13 -8.79 20.85
C GLU A 139 2.93 -9.54 20.22
N LEU A 140 2.45 -9.08 19.06
CA LEU A 140 1.31 -9.67 18.35
C LEU A 140 1.73 -10.87 17.46
N SER A 141 2.95 -10.88 16.94
CA SER A 141 3.47 -11.94 16.08
C SER A 141 4.76 -12.54 16.65
N ALA A 142 4.70 -13.80 17.10
CA ALA A 142 5.89 -14.56 17.53
C ALA A 142 6.87 -14.89 16.37
N LEU A 143 6.60 -14.41 15.16
CA LEU A 143 7.40 -14.54 13.96
C LEU A 143 7.76 -13.15 13.44
N VAL A 144 8.60 -12.42 14.17
CA VAL A 144 9.20 -11.21 13.63
C VAL A 144 10.19 -11.62 12.54
N ASP A 145 9.83 -11.31 11.30
CA ASP A 145 10.60 -11.60 10.11
C ASP A 145 11.95 -10.88 10.15
N THR A 146 13.03 -11.54 9.71
CA THR A 146 14.41 -11.00 9.74
C THR A 146 14.53 -9.69 8.95
N GLN A 147 13.64 -9.49 7.98
CA GLN A 147 13.51 -8.28 7.18
C GLN A 147 13.08 -7.05 8.00
N LEU A 148 12.27 -7.21 9.06
CA LEU A 148 11.84 -6.10 9.90
C LEU A 148 12.99 -5.63 10.80
N TYR A 149 13.72 -6.57 11.41
CA TYR A 149 14.90 -6.27 12.21
C TYR A 149 16.00 -5.60 11.39
N SER A 150 16.27 -6.07 10.16
CA SER A 150 17.27 -5.45 9.29
C SER A 150 16.89 -4.03 8.88
N MET A 151 15.60 -3.76 8.63
CA MET A 151 15.10 -2.42 8.34
C MET A 151 15.25 -1.45 9.53
N ILE A 152 14.99 -1.92 10.77
CA ILE A 152 15.16 -1.09 11.98
C ILE A 152 16.63 -0.80 12.25
N ILE A 153 17.49 -1.80 12.14
CA ILE A 153 18.95 -1.64 12.34
C ILE A 153 19.52 -0.69 11.29
N ALA A 154 19.11 -0.82 10.02
CA ALA A 154 19.54 0.10 8.97
C ALA A 154 19.07 1.54 9.22
N ALA A 155 17.83 1.74 9.70
CA ALA A 155 17.31 3.05 10.05
C ALA A 155 18.06 3.68 11.25
N GLN A 156 18.50 2.87 12.23
CA GLN A 156 19.31 3.35 13.35
C GLN A 156 20.73 3.76 12.93
N MET A 157 21.36 3.02 12.02
CA MET A 157 22.72 3.33 11.55
C MET A 157 22.80 4.59 10.68
N ASN A 158 21.74 4.91 9.93
CA ASN A 158 21.68 6.12 9.10
C ASN A 158 21.32 7.41 9.88
N ALA A 159 20.98 7.30 11.16
CA ALA A 159 20.59 8.43 12.01
C ALA A 159 21.73 9.00 12.88
N GLY A 160 22.95 8.44 12.78
CA GLY A 160 24.16 8.91 13.47
C GLY A 160 25.15 9.57 12.51
#